data_AF-L7F0D0-F1
#
_entry.id   AF-L7F0D0-F1
#
_cell.length_a   1.000
_cell.length_b   1.000
_cell.length_c   1.000
_cell.angle_alpha   90.00
_cell.angle_beta   90.00
_cell.angle_gamma   90.00
#
_symmetry.space_group_name_H-M   'P 1'
#
loop_
_entity.id
_entity.type
_entity.pdbx_description
1 polymer ?
#
loop_
_entity_poly.entity_id
_entity_poly.type
_entity_poly.pdbx_seq_one_letter_code
_entity_poly.pdbx_strand_id
1 'polypeptide(L)' 'MEGVFVCRSEEEAEFFLQIINNTGGPVDLWSVDGVDEELLLDNGNGFVYLPGRISAEQVSLVRSDVSPQRDS' A
#
# COMPACT_ATOMS: atom_id res chain seq x y z
N MET A 1 15.81 2.49 4.56
CA MET A 1 14.78 3.45 5.04
C MET A 1 13.64 2.60 5.55
N GLU A 2 13.21 2.81 6.80
CA GLU A 2 12.06 2.09 7.37
C GLU A 2 10.80 2.94 7.14
N GLY A 3 9.82 2.38 6.45
CA GLY A 3 8.56 3.05 6.14
C GLY A 3 7.68 2.17 5.28
N VAL A 4 6.37 2.44 5.31
CA VAL A 4 5.36 1.68 4.57
C VAL A 4 4.76 2.61 3.52
N PHE A 5 4.78 2.17 2.26
CA PHE A 5 4.05 2.86 1.19
C PHE A 5 2.56 2.77 1.47
N VAL A 6 1.88 3.90 1.36
CA VAL A 6 0.43 3.98 1.55
C VAL A 6 -0.21 4.52 0.28
N CYS A 7 -1.38 3.98 -0.03
CA CYS A 7 -2.24 4.47 -1.10
C CYS A 7 -3.29 5.38 -0.47
N ARG A 8 -3.56 6.54 -1.08
CA ARG A 8 -4.57 7.51 -0.61
C ARG A 8 -5.95 7.22 -1.20
N SER A 9 -6.02 6.37 -2.22
CA SER A 9 -7.26 5.99 -2.88
C SER A 9 -7.26 4.50 -3.28
N GLU A 10 -8.45 3.97 -3.55
CA GLU A 10 -8.60 2.63 -4.12
C GLU A 10 -7.92 2.52 -5.50
N GLU A 11 -7.95 3.59 -6.31
CA GLU A 11 -7.30 3.63 -7.63
C GLU A 11 -5.77 3.50 -7.52
N GLU A 12 -5.15 4.20 -6.55
CA GLU A 12 -3.71 4.03 -6.28
C GLU A 12 -3.42 2.60 -5.81
N ALA A 13 -4.25 2.03 -4.94
CA ALA A 13 -4.10 0.65 -4.47
C ALA A 13 -4.19 -0.37 -5.62
N GLU A 14 -5.15 -0.19 -6.53
CA GLU A 14 -5.29 -1.02 -7.73
C GLU A 14 -4.07 -0.93 -8.64
N PHE A 15 -3.53 0.27 -8.86
CA PHE A 15 -2.30 0.46 -9.62
C PHE A 15 -1.12 -0.32 -8.99
N PHE A 16 -0.95 -0.27 -7.67
CA PHE A 16 0.10 -1.05 -7.00
C PHE A 16 -0.10 -2.56 -7.15
N LEU A 17 -1.33 -3.04 -6.98
CA LEU A 17 -1.68 -4.46 -7.09
C LEU A 17 -1.48 -5.01 -8.50
N GLN A 18 -1.80 -4.23 -9.53
CA GLN A 18 -1.81 -4.67 -10.92
C GLN A 18 -0.47 -4.44 -11.62
N ILE A 19 0.14 -3.27 -11.41
CA ILE A 19 1.29 -2.80 -12.20
C ILE A 19 2.61 -2.99 -11.46
N ILE A 20 2.62 -2.78 -10.14
CA ILE A 20 3.86 -2.79 -9.34
C ILE A 20 4.10 -4.15 -8.67
N ASN A 21 3.07 -4.96 -8.43
CA ASN A 21 3.21 -6.23 -7.70
C ASN A 21 4.20 -7.19 -8.38
N ASN A 22 5.43 -7.17 -7.89
CA ASN A 22 6.56 -7.95 -8.35
C ASN A 22 6.92 -9.07 -7.35
N THR A 23 6.04 -9.37 -6.40
CA THR A 23 6.27 -10.39 -5.36
C THR A 23 6.27 -11.81 -5.91
N GLY A 24 5.75 -12.02 -7.12
CA GLY A 24 5.67 -13.33 -7.77
C GLY A 24 4.53 -14.22 -7.25
N GLY A 25 3.67 -13.70 -6.37
CA GLY A 25 2.57 -14.42 -5.75
C GLY A 25 1.43 -13.49 -5.33
N PRO A 26 0.36 -14.06 -4.73
CA PRO A 26 -0.74 -13.27 -4.23
C PRO A 26 -0.30 -12.37 -3.07
N VAL A 27 -0.93 -11.20 -2.95
CA VAL A 27 -0.68 -10.22 -1.88
C VAL A 27 -1.97 -9.81 -1.22
N ASP A 28 -1.88 -9.39 0.04
CA ASP A 28 -3.01 -8.85 0.78
C ASP A 28 -3.05 -7.32 0.68
N LEU A 29 -4.26 -6.76 0.63
CA LEU A 29 -4.53 -5.33 0.72
C LEU A 29 -5.03 -5.00 2.12
N TRP A 30 -4.34 -4.07 2.78
CA TRP A 30 -4.64 -3.60 4.12
C TRP A 30 -5.01 -2.11 4.10
N SER A 31 -6.03 -1.71 4.85
CA SER A 31 -6.30 -0.30 5.15
C SER A 31 -5.56 0.10 6.41
N VAL A 32 -5.20 1.38 6.50
CA VAL A 32 -4.64 1.97 7.71
C VAL A 32 -5.48 3.16 8.11
N ASP A 33 -6.06 3.09 9.30
CA ASP A 33 -6.91 4.14 9.85
C ASP A 33 -6.13 5.11 10.72
N GLY A 34 -6.59 6.37 10.77
CA GLY A 34 -6.01 7.40 11.63
C GLY A 34 -4.61 7.87 11.19
N VAL A 35 -4.26 7.69 9.91
CA VAL A 35 -3.06 8.29 9.33
C VAL A 35 -3.32 9.76 9.05
N ASP A 36 -2.48 10.63 9.61
CA ASP A 36 -2.45 12.03 9.23
C ASP A 36 -1.69 12.19 7.90
N GLU A 37 -2.40 12.60 6.85
CA GLU A 37 -1.83 12.75 5.51
C GLU A 37 -0.69 13.78 5.46
N GLU A 38 -0.66 14.76 6.37
CA GLU A 38 0.43 15.76 6.43
C GLU A 38 1.76 15.16 6.88
N LEU A 39 1.74 13.98 7.51
CA LEU A 39 2.94 13.26 7.96
C LEU A 39 3.52 12.35 6.87
N LEU A 40 2.85 12.23 5.73
CA LEU A 40 3.32 11.42 4.61
C LEU A 40 4.47 12.11 3.89
N LEU A 41 5.49 11.33 3.57
CA LEU A 41 6.68 11.82 2.87
C LEU A 41 6.67 11.31 1.43
N ASP A 42 6.97 12.19 0.48
CA ASP A 42 7.18 11.82 -0.92
C ASP A 42 8.53 11.09 -1.07
N ASN A 43 8.54 10.00 -1.82
CA ASN A 43 9.74 9.19 -2.07
C ASN A 43 10.61 9.70 -3.25
N GLY A 44 10.24 10.83 -3.87
CA GLY A 44 10.85 11.44 -5.04
C GLY A 44 10.30 10.96 -6.39
N ASN A 45 9.37 9.99 -6.39
CA ASN A 45 8.78 9.40 -7.59
C ASN A 45 7.24 9.53 -7.62
N GLY A 46 6.66 10.41 -6.78
CA GLY A 46 5.22 10.64 -6.72
C GLY A 46 4.45 9.62 -5.88
N PHE A 47 5.13 8.74 -5.16
CA PHE A 47 4.51 7.88 -4.15
C PHE A 47 4.87 8.37 -2.75
N VAL A 48 3.92 8.19 -1.84
CA VAL A 48 4.08 8.60 -0.45
C VAL A 48 4.27 7.41 0.46
N TYR A 49 5.01 7.61 1.55
CA TYR A 49 5.19 6.62 2.59
C TYR A 49 5.04 7.26 3.96
N LEU A 50 4.55 6.47 4.91
CA LEU A 50 4.56 6.85 6.31
C LEU A 50 5.92 6.42 6.92
N PRO A 51 6.73 7.36 7.44
CA PRO A 51 7.97 7.01 8.12
C PRO A 51 7.66 6.31 9.46
N GLY A 52 8.30 5.18 9.70
CA GLY A 52 8.15 4.42 10.95
C GLY A 52 7.16 3.26 10.87
N ARG A 53 6.67 2.82 12.03
CA ARG A 53 5.82 1.64 12.18
C ARG A 53 4.36 2.03 12.35
N ILE A 54 3.48 1.22 11.77
CA ILE A 54 2.03 1.32 11.91
C ILE A 54 1.60 0.34 13.00
N SER A 55 0.77 0.78 13.96
CA SER A 55 0.22 -0.11 14.99
C SER A 55 -0.74 -1.11 14.37
N ALA A 56 -0.73 -2.37 14.82
CA ALA A 56 -1.67 -3.39 14.34
C ALA A 56 -3.15 -3.01 14.59
N GLU A 57 -3.42 -2.21 15.62
CA GLU A 57 -4.76 -1.69 15.93
C GLU A 57 -5.28 -0.71 14.87
N GLN A 58 -4.38 -0.13 14.07
CA GLN A 58 -4.72 0.79 13.00
C GLN A 58 -4.91 0.10 11.65
N VAL A 59 -4.66 -1.21 11.56
CA VAL A 59 -4.65 -1.92 10.29
C VAL A 59 -5.84 -2.86 10.21
N SER A 60 -6.58 -2.81 9.10
CA SER A 60 -7.64 -3.76 8.82
C SER A 60 -7.45 -4.44 7.46
N LEU A 61 -7.73 -5.74 7.38
CA LEU A 61 -7.62 -6.49 6.13
C LEU A 61 -8.80 -6.13 5.22
N VAL A 62 -8.50 -5.62 4.03
CA VAL A 62 -9.53 -5.23 3.04
C VAL A 62 -9.76 -6.36 2.05
N ARG A 63 -8.69 -6.94 1.50
CA ARG A 63 -8.74 -8.08 0.57
C ARG A 63 -7.55 -8.98 0.84
N SER A 64 -7.76 -10.29 0.76
CA SER A 64 -6.69 -11.27 0.85
C SER A 64 -6.43 -11.94 -0.49
N ASP A 65 -5.23 -12.49 -0.63
CA ASP A 65 -4.82 -13.37 -1.74
C ASP A 65 -5.03 -12.75 -3.14
N VAL A 66 -4.81 -11.44 -3.29
CA VAL A 66 -4.95 -10.76 -4.57
C VAL A 66 -3.84 -11.20 -5.51
N SER A 67 -4.22 -11.97 -6.53
CA SER A 67 -3.27 -12.45 -7.53
C SER A 67 -2.78 -11.30 -8.43
N PRO A 68 -1.49 -11.27 -8.81
CA PRO A 68 -1.01 -10.31 -9.80
C PRO A 68 -1.75 -10.54 -11.13
N GLN A 69 -2.24 -9.46 -11.74
CA GLN A 69 -2.80 -9.55 -13.09
C GLN A 69 -1.67 -9.85 -14.06
N ARG A 70 -1.70 -11.05 -14.65
CA ARG A 70 -0.88 -11.38 -15.82
C ARG A 70 -1.71 -10.99 -17.04
N ASP A 71 -1.24 -10.02 -17.81
CA ASP A 71 -1.78 -9.78 -19.15
C ASP A 71 -1.82 -11.13 -19.89
N SER A 72 -3.03 -11.50 -20.34
CA SER A 72 -3.31 -12.73 -21.09
C SER A 72 -3.03 -12.53 -22.57
#